data_AF-A0A0N8JXI2-F1
#
_entry.id   AF-A0A0N8JXI2-F1
#
_cell.length_a   1.000
_cell.length_b   1.000
_cell.length_c   1.000
_cell.angle_alpha   90.00
_cell.angle_beta   90.00
_cell.angle_gamma   90.00
#
_symmetry.space_group_name_H-M   'P 1'
#
loop_
_entity.id
_entity.type
_entity.pdbx_description
1 polymer ?
#
loop_
_entity_poly.entity_id
_entity_poly.type
_entity_poly.pdbx_seq_one_letter_code
_entity_poly.pdbx_strand_id
1 'polypeptide(L)'
;GRFSAQLSDPAQNRRAAISHNVDKALKEVFDYSYRDYILSWYVPLSRDEGQLYQLLSDDFWEMARQLSRRLADVDLVSVVCIDTVKTLHTHFCDLKAANTRQEELPRPFPLHPCLRSPEEELRFLRCCARLLVLSLLPSRDARSHSLRAVLVEVISTK
;
A
#
# COMPACT_ATOMS: atom_id res chain seq x y z
N GLY A 1 0.12 30.58 -22.93
CA GLY A 1 0.72 29.86 -24.06
C GLY A 1 0.47 28.39 -23.87
N ARG A 2 -0.07 27.71 -24.88
CA ARG A 2 -0.46 26.30 -24.84
C ARG A 2 0.79 25.42 -24.74
N PHE A 3 1.00 24.76 -23.60
CA PHE A 3 1.85 23.57 -23.53
C PHE A 3 0.96 22.35 -23.69
N SER A 4 0.60 22.07 -24.94
CA SER A 4 0.13 20.74 -25.33
C SER A 4 1.37 19.95 -25.72
N ALA A 5 2.18 19.58 -24.73
CA ALA A 5 3.22 18.60 -24.95
C ALA A 5 2.51 17.26 -25.18
N GLN A 6 2.48 16.82 -26.45
CA GLN A 6 2.20 15.43 -26.76
C GLN A 6 3.31 14.61 -26.09
N LEU A 7 3.04 14.12 -24.89
CA LEU A 7 3.79 13.03 -24.27
C LEU A 7 3.58 11.84 -25.18
N SER A 8 4.52 11.65 -26.11
CA SER A 8 4.65 10.46 -26.93
C SER A 8 4.51 9.23 -26.05
N ASP A 9 3.45 8.46 -26.29
CA ASP A 9 3.00 7.35 -25.45
C ASP A 9 3.97 6.18 -25.62
N PRO A 10 4.90 5.91 -24.68
CA PRO A 10 5.77 4.74 -24.75
C PRO A 10 5.03 3.48 -24.27
N ALA A 11 3.75 3.61 -23.88
CA ALA A 11 2.98 2.58 -23.20
C ALA A 11 2.47 1.48 -24.15
N GLN A 12 2.46 1.70 -25.46
CA GLN A 12 1.78 0.79 -26.39
C GLN A 12 2.48 -0.56 -26.59
N ASN A 13 3.69 -0.75 -26.03
CA ASN A 13 4.44 -2.00 -26.16
C ASN A 13 4.69 -2.74 -24.83
N ARG A 14 4.08 -2.29 -23.72
CA ARG A 14 4.11 -3.05 -22.46
C ARG A 14 2.92 -4.02 -22.47
N ARG A 15 3.17 -5.34 -22.40
CA ARG A 15 2.12 -6.31 -22.02
C ARG A 15 1.38 -5.76 -20.81
N ALA A 16 0.04 -5.85 -20.82
CA ALA A 16 -0.78 -5.40 -19.70
C ALA A 16 -0.19 -5.93 -18.38
N ALA A 17 0.09 -5.03 -17.46
CA ALA A 17 0.69 -5.36 -16.17
C ALA A 17 -0.29 -6.15 -15.30
N ILE A 18 -1.57 -5.78 -15.37
CA ILE A 18 -2.66 -6.43 -14.64
C ILE A 18 -3.85 -6.68 -15.59
N SER A 19 -4.45 -5.61 -16.11
CA SER A 19 -5.49 -5.65 -17.15
C SER A 19 -5.60 -4.26 -17.77
N HIS A 20 -6.03 -4.17 -19.02
CA HIS A 20 -6.07 -2.89 -19.73
C HIS A 20 -6.80 -1.76 -18.97
N ASN A 21 -7.97 -2.06 -18.38
CA ASN A 21 -8.75 -1.04 -17.67
C ASN A 21 -8.12 -0.63 -16.34
N VAL A 22 -7.57 -1.60 -15.60
CA VAL A 22 -6.87 -1.33 -14.33
C VAL A 22 -5.58 -0.55 -14.60
N ASP A 23 -4.83 -0.94 -15.63
CA ASP A 23 -3.59 -0.29 -16.01
C ASP A 23 -3.85 1.17 -16.41
N LYS A 24 -4.93 1.43 -17.15
CA LYS A 24 -5.34 2.80 -17.49
C LYS A 24 -5.65 3.62 -16.23
N ALA A 25 -6.44 3.08 -15.29
CA ALA A 25 -6.78 3.77 -14.05
C ALA A 25 -5.53 4.04 -13.18
N LEU A 26 -4.63 3.06 -13.06
CA LEU A 26 -3.36 3.21 -12.33
C LEU A 26 -2.47 4.28 -12.97
N LYS A 27 -2.42 4.34 -14.30
CA LYS A 27 -1.71 5.40 -15.02
C LYS A 27 -2.28 6.78 -14.70
N GLU A 28 -3.60 6.94 -14.73
CA GLU A 28 -4.24 8.21 -14.39
C GLU A 28 -3.93 8.65 -12.94
N VAL A 29 -3.97 7.71 -11.99
CA VAL A 29 -3.59 7.98 -10.58
C VAL A 29 -2.13 8.44 -10.49
N PHE A 30 -1.22 7.78 -11.19
CA PHE A 30 0.19 8.16 -11.21
C PHE A 30 0.39 9.54 -11.86
N ASP A 31 -0.22 9.78 -13.02
CA ASP A 31 -0.07 11.04 -13.78
C ASP A 31 -0.61 12.24 -12.97
N TYR A 32 -1.75 12.09 -12.29
CA TYR A 32 -2.28 13.12 -11.40
C TYR A 32 -1.41 13.32 -10.17
N SER A 33 -0.94 12.23 -9.56
CA SER A 33 -0.08 12.32 -8.37
C SER A 33 1.24 13.02 -8.69
N TYR A 34 1.86 12.69 -9.83
CA TYR A 34 3.08 13.35 -10.30
C TYR A 34 2.84 14.83 -10.60
N ARG A 35 1.75 15.16 -11.31
CA ARG A 35 1.43 16.56 -11.64
C ARG A 35 1.18 17.40 -10.39
N ASP A 36 0.38 16.90 -9.47
CA ASP A 36 -0.14 17.72 -8.37
C ASP A 36 0.84 17.77 -7.19
N TYR A 37 1.55 16.68 -6.90
CA TYR A 37 2.44 16.57 -5.74
C TYR A 37 3.93 16.61 -6.04
N ILE A 38 4.36 16.53 -7.31
CA ILE A 38 5.80 16.51 -7.65
C ILE A 38 6.14 17.70 -8.56
N LEU A 39 5.42 17.83 -9.68
CA LEU A 39 5.73 18.80 -10.73
C LEU A 39 5.70 20.26 -10.21
N SER A 40 4.77 20.56 -9.30
CA SER A 40 4.56 21.90 -8.74
C SER A 40 5.80 22.49 -8.05
N TRP A 41 6.58 21.67 -7.34
CA TRP A 41 7.83 22.10 -6.70
C TRP A 41 9.09 21.66 -7.44
N TYR A 42 9.01 20.63 -8.30
CA TYR A 42 10.17 20.11 -9.02
C TYR A 42 10.57 20.98 -10.22
N VAL A 43 9.61 21.51 -10.99
CA VAL A 43 9.88 22.31 -12.19
C VAL A 43 10.75 23.55 -11.92
N PRO A 44 10.51 24.35 -10.86
CA PRO A 44 11.36 25.50 -10.57
C PRO A 44 12.80 25.13 -10.19
N LEU A 45 13.03 23.91 -9.70
CA LEU A 45 14.31 23.46 -9.16
C LEU A 45 15.16 22.68 -10.17
N SER A 46 14.55 22.20 -11.24
CA SER A 46 15.17 21.26 -12.17
C SER A 46 15.13 21.77 -13.62
N ARG A 47 16.12 21.35 -14.40
CA ARG A 47 16.10 21.46 -15.87
C ARG A 47 15.74 20.13 -16.54
N ASP A 48 15.21 19.19 -15.75
CA ASP A 48 14.81 17.88 -16.21
C ASP A 48 13.68 17.97 -17.24
N GLU A 49 13.88 17.26 -18.35
CA GLU A 49 12.90 17.15 -19.44
C GLU A 49 12.09 15.84 -19.32
N GLY A 50 11.73 15.47 -18.09
CA GLY A 50 10.86 14.32 -17.81
C GLY A 50 11.58 13.00 -17.52
N GLN A 51 12.90 13.01 -17.27
CA GLN A 51 13.61 11.80 -16.84
C GLN A 51 13.11 11.34 -15.46
N LEU A 52 12.78 12.26 -14.56
CA LEU A 52 12.21 11.91 -13.26
C LEU A 52 10.85 11.21 -13.43
N TYR A 53 10.00 11.71 -14.34
CA TYR A 53 8.72 11.07 -14.64
C TYR A 53 8.92 9.63 -15.11
N GLN A 54 9.83 9.39 -16.05
CA GLN A 54 10.09 8.04 -16.56
C GLN A 54 10.61 7.11 -15.47
N LEU A 55 11.57 7.57 -14.67
CA LEU A 55 12.13 6.80 -13.55
C LEU A 55 11.04 6.39 -12.55
N LEU A 56 10.25 7.36 -12.09
CA LEU A 56 9.16 7.11 -11.13
C LEU A 56 8.06 6.24 -11.73
N SER A 57 7.77 6.40 -13.02
CA SER A 57 6.77 5.58 -13.72
C SER A 57 7.21 4.12 -13.78
N ASP A 58 8.49 3.88 -14.09
CA ASP A 58 9.05 2.53 -14.13
C ASP A 58 9.05 1.88 -12.75
N ASP A 59 9.45 2.62 -11.70
CA ASP A 59 9.40 2.14 -10.32
C ASP A 59 7.94 1.85 -9.90
N PHE A 60 6.99 2.72 -10.25
CA PHE A 60 5.57 2.52 -9.99
C PHE A 60 5.02 1.26 -10.66
N TRP A 61 5.35 1.03 -11.93
CA TRP A 61 4.91 -0.15 -12.67
C TRP A 61 5.57 -1.44 -12.17
N GLU A 62 6.80 -1.38 -11.66
CA GLU A 62 7.41 -2.52 -10.97
C GLU A 62 6.67 -2.82 -9.66
N MET A 63 6.38 -1.80 -8.84
CA MET A 63 5.59 -1.97 -7.59
C MET A 63 4.20 -2.58 -7.87
N ALA A 64 3.50 -2.07 -8.88
CA ALA A 64 2.17 -2.58 -9.26
C ALA A 64 2.22 -4.05 -9.71
N ARG A 65 3.24 -4.45 -10.48
CA ARG A 65 3.44 -5.85 -10.90
C ARG A 65 3.78 -6.76 -9.73
N GLN A 66 4.62 -6.31 -8.79
CA GLN A 66 4.93 -7.09 -7.58
C GLN A 66 3.69 -7.28 -6.71
N LEU A 67 2.88 -6.23 -6.55
CA LEU A 67 1.62 -6.31 -5.83
C LEU A 67 0.66 -7.29 -6.50
N SER A 68 0.46 -7.16 -7.81
CA SER A 68 -0.45 -8.02 -8.58
C SER A 68 -0.05 -9.50 -8.50
N ARG A 69 1.24 -9.81 -8.65
CA ARG A 69 1.75 -11.19 -8.49
C ARG A 69 1.42 -11.76 -7.13
N ARG A 70 1.67 -11.00 -6.06
CA ARG A 70 1.39 -11.44 -4.69
C ARG A 70 -0.09 -11.65 -4.45
N LEU A 71 -0.95 -10.79 -5.00
CA LEU A 71 -2.40 -10.93 -4.88
C LEU A 71 -2.95 -12.09 -5.71
N ALA A 72 -2.29 -12.48 -6.80
CA ALA A 72 -2.69 -13.64 -7.60
C ALA A 72 -2.53 -14.97 -6.83
N ASP A 73 -1.59 -15.03 -5.89
CA ASP A 73 -1.37 -16.21 -5.03
C ASP A 73 -2.35 -16.26 -3.84
N VAL A 74 -3.18 -15.24 -3.63
CA VAL A 74 -4.15 -15.20 -2.54
C VAL A 74 -5.41 -15.95 -2.93
N ASP A 75 -5.73 -17.01 -2.18
CA ASP A 75 -7.03 -17.67 -2.27
C ASP A 75 -8.12 -16.78 -1.64
N LEU A 76 -8.73 -15.94 -2.48
CA LEU A 76 -9.77 -15.01 -2.05
C LEU A 76 -10.99 -15.73 -1.46
N VAL A 77 -11.30 -16.94 -1.94
CA VAL A 77 -12.45 -17.71 -1.44
C VAL A 77 -12.18 -18.18 -0.02
N SER A 78 -10.97 -18.71 0.26
CA SER A 78 -10.58 -19.05 1.63
C SER A 78 -10.64 -17.82 2.54
N VAL A 79 -10.02 -16.70 2.11
CA VAL A 79 -9.97 -15.48 2.92
C VAL A 79 -11.37 -14.98 3.27
N VAL A 80 -12.27 -14.89 2.29
CA VAL A 80 -13.60 -14.29 2.47
C VAL A 80 -14.58 -15.26 3.12
N CYS A 81 -14.68 -16.49 2.62
CA CYS A 81 -15.72 -17.43 3.03
C CYS A 81 -15.34 -18.26 4.25
N ILE A 82 -14.05 -18.46 4.51
CA ILE A 82 -13.57 -19.33 5.58
C ILE A 82 -12.92 -18.50 6.69
N ASP A 83 -11.83 -17.80 6.38
CA ASP A 83 -10.98 -17.19 7.41
C ASP A 83 -11.66 -16.00 8.07
N THR A 84 -12.33 -15.15 7.28
CA THR A 84 -13.11 -14.03 7.81
C THR A 84 -14.29 -14.51 8.65
N VAL A 85 -15.02 -15.53 8.18
CA VAL A 85 -16.18 -16.09 8.91
C VAL A 85 -15.73 -16.71 10.24
N LYS A 86 -14.64 -17.48 10.24
CA LYS A 86 -14.05 -18.04 11.46
C LYS A 86 -13.62 -16.94 12.43
N THR A 87 -12.91 -15.93 11.94
CA THR A 87 -12.42 -14.81 12.76
C THR A 87 -13.58 -14.04 13.40
N LEU A 88 -14.63 -13.74 12.63
CA LEU A 88 -15.83 -13.08 13.14
C LEU A 88 -16.57 -13.96 14.16
N HIS A 89 -16.71 -15.24 13.89
CA HIS A 89 -17.33 -16.18 14.83
C HIS A 89 -16.58 -16.21 16.17
N THR A 90 -15.25 -16.35 16.14
CA THR A 90 -14.41 -16.29 17.35
C THR A 90 -14.58 -14.96 18.07
N HIS A 91 -14.56 -13.84 17.36
CA HIS A 91 -14.79 -12.52 17.93
C HIS A 91 -16.16 -12.41 18.64
N PHE A 92 -17.23 -12.95 18.04
CA PHE A 92 -18.55 -12.96 18.68
C PHE A 92 -18.60 -13.87 19.91
N CYS A 93 -17.91 -15.01 19.90
CA CYS A 93 -17.78 -15.87 21.08
C CYS A 93 -17.06 -15.15 22.22
N ASP A 94 -15.95 -14.47 21.92
CA ASP A 94 -15.17 -13.70 22.90
C ASP A 94 -15.99 -12.53 23.47
N LEU A 95 -16.77 -11.85 22.63
CA LEU A 95 -17.66 -10.78 23.05
C LEU A 95 -18.78 -11.30 23.95
N LYS A 96 -19.39 -12.44 23.60
CA LYS A 96 -20.41 -13.09 24.42
C LYS A 96 -19.85 -13.45 25.80
N ALA A 97 -18.65 -14.04 25.85
CA ALA A 97 -17.98 -14.38 27.10
C ALA A 97 -17.77 -13.13 27.96
N ALA A 98 -17.25 -12.04 27.38
CA ALA A 98 -17.00 -10.79 28.10
C ALA A 98 -18.27 -10.05 28.58
N ASN A 99 -19.42 -10.27 27.93
CA ASN A 99 -20.68 -9.60 28.27
C ASN A 99 -21.53 -10.37 29.30
N THR A 100 -21.12 -11.57 29.73
CA THR A 100 -21.90 -12.38 30.66
C THR A 100 -21.85 -11.76 32.06
N ARG A 101 -22.84 -10.94 32.40
CA ARG A 101 -23.02 -10.23 33.68
C ARG A 101 -23.19 -11.15 34.92
N GLN A 102 -22.83 -12.43 34.83
CA GLN A 102 -23.17 -13.46 35.81
C GLN A 102 -21.97 -14.22 36.41
N GLU A 103 -20.74 -13.97 35.94
CA GLU A 103 -19.53 -14.50 36.60
C GLU A 103 -19.02 -13.51 37.66
N GLU A 104 -18.58 -14.03 38.82
CA GLU A 104 -18.07 -13.24 39.96
C GLU A 104 -16.83 -12.38 39.62
N LEU A 105 -16.19 -12.62 38.47
CA LEU A 105 -15.12 -11.79 37.91
C LEU A 105 -15.42 -11.47 36.42
N PRO A 106 -15.58 -10.20 36.03
CA PRO A 106 -15.77 -9.85 34.62
C PRO A 106 -14.48 -10.13 33.83
N ARG A 107 -14.52 -11.06 32.88
CA ARG A 107 -13.41 -11.29 31.94
C ARG A 107 -13.45 -10.22 30.84
N PRO A 108 -12.44 -9.34 30.73
CA PRO A 108 -12.45 -8.28 29.73
C PRO A 108 -12.32 -8.87 28.32
N PHE A 109 -12.90 -8.19 27.34
CA PHE A 109 -12.77 -8.56 25.93
C PHE A 109 -11.29 -8.51 25.51
N PRO A 110 -10.74 -9.58 24.91
CA PRO A 110 -9.34 -9.62 24.52
C PRO A 110 -9.12 -8.77 23.26
N LEU A 111 -8.69 -7.52 23.44
CA LEU A 111 -8.26 -6.67 22.33
C LEU A 111 -6.99 -7.25 21.70
N HIS A 112 -6.87 -7.10 20.38
CA HIS A 112 -5.63 -7.41 19.68
C HIS A 112 -4.47 -6.58 20.30
N PRO A 113 -3.27 -7.16 20.54
CA PRO A 113 -2.19 -6.48 21.27
C PRO A 113 -1.80 -5.11 20.68
N CYS A 114 -1.90 -4.94 19.36
CA CYS A 114 -1.61 -3.66 18.71
C CYS A 114 -2.62 -2.55 19.05
N LEU A 115 -3.82 -2.89 19.51
CA LEU A 115 -4.86 -1.91 19.86
C LEU A 115 -4.83 -1.52 21.34
N ARG A 116 -3.81 -1.98 22.09
CA ARG A 116 -3.68 -1.71 23.52
C ARG A 116 -3.32 -0.25 23.81
N SER A 117 -2.53 0.38 22.95
CA SER A 117 -2.15 1.78 23.05
C SER A 117 -1.77 2.35 21.67
N PRO A 118 -1.76 3.68 21.49
CA PRO A 118 -1.32 4.30 20.23
C PRO A 118 0.12 3.90 19.83
N GLU A 119 1.00 3.68 20.80
CA GLU A 119 2.39 3.30 20.55
C GLU A 119 2.51 1.87 20.02
N GLU A 120 1.70 0.93 20.56
CA GLU A 120 1.63 -0.45 20.06
C GLU A 120 1.00 -0.50 18.67
N GLU A 121 0.00 0.34 18.41
CA GLU A 121 -0.62 0.45 17.08
C GLU A 121 0.41 0.94 16.07
N LEU A 122 1.12 2.03 16.39
CA LEU A 122 2.15 2.58 15.53
C LEU A 122 3.29 1.58 15.29
N ARG A 123 3.69 0.81 16.31
CA ARG A 123 4.71 -0.25 16.15
C ARG A 123 4.24 -1.33 15.18
N PHE A 124 2.98 -1.76 15.29
CA PHE A 124 2.38 -2.71 14.37
C PHE A 124 2.33 -2.16 12.94
N LEU A 125 1.86 -0.92 12.75
CA LEU A 125 1.81 -0.26 11.45
C LEU A 125 3.20 -0.12 10.81
N ARG A 126 4.23 0.22 11.61
CA ARG A 126 5.63 0.22 11.14
C ARG A 126 6.10 -1.15 10.68
N CYS A 127 5.74 -2.22 11.40
CA CYS A 127 6.04 -3.58 10.96
C CYS A 127 5.35 -3.92 9.63
N CYS A 128 4.07 -3.60 9.50
CA CYS A 128 3.32 -3.78 8.24
C CYS A 128 3.95 -2.97 7.09
N ALA A 129 4.26 -1.68 7.33
CA ALA A 129 4.90 -0.82 6.35
C ALA A 129 6.27 -1.36 5.92
N ARG A 130 7.09 -1.88 6.86
CA ARG A 130 8.37 -2.52 6.53
C ARG A 130 8.19 -3.70 5.60
N LEU A 131 7.21 -4.56 5.88
CA LEU A 131 6.90 -5.70 5.02
C LEU A 131 6.44 -5.23 3.64
N LEU A 132 5.55 -4.25 3.55
CA LEU A 132 5.08 -3.70 2.27
C LEU A 132 6.24 -3.10 1.45
N VAL A 133 7.06 -2.25 2.08
CA VAL A 133 8.25 -1.63 1.49
C VAL A 133 9.21 -2.68 0.95
N LEU A 134 9.52 -3.73 1.73
CA LEU A 134 10.40 -4.82 1.28
C LEU A 134 9.77 -5.69 0.19
N SER A 135 8.45 -5.80 0.18
CA SER A 135 7.72 -6.71 -0.69
C SER A 135 7.40 -6.13 -2.06
N LEU A 136 7.34 -4.79 -2.16
CA LEU A 136 6.84 -4.06 -3.32
C LEU A 136 7.91 -3.20 -4.00
N LEU A 137 8.88 -2.64 -3.25
CA LEU A 137 9.88 -1.75 -3.86
C LEU A 137 10.76 -2.48 -4.90
N PRO A 138 11.21 -1.77 -5.95
CA PRO A 138 12.25 -2.27 -6.83
C PRO A 138 13.50 -2.68 -6.04
N SER A 139 14.18 -3.76 -6.47
CA SER A 139 15.30 -4.34 -5.71
C SER A 139 16.50 -3.39 -5.54
N ARG A 140 16.65 -2.40 -6.42
CA ARG A 140 17.64 -1.33 -6.28
C ARG A 140 17.34 -0.49 -5.02
N ASP A 141 16.08 -0.14 -4.83
CA ASP A 141 15.63 0.83 -3.85
C ASP A 141 15.35 0.16 -2.49
N ALA A 142 14.88 -1.09 -2.51
CA ALA A 142 14.72 -1.93 -1.31
C ALA A 142 16.04 -2.21 -0.56
N ARG A 143 17.21 -2.03 -1.20
CA ARG A 143 18.52 -2.15 -0.56
C ARG A 143 18.94 -0.88 0.20
N SER A 144 18.37 0.27 -0.13
CA SER A 144 18.66 1.53 0.55
C SER A 144 18.02 1.57 1.94
N HIS A 145 18.84 1.52 2.99
CA HIS A 145 18.33 1.57 4.37
C HIS A 145 17.60 2.89 4.66
N SER A 146 18.18 4.02 4.27
CA SER A 146 17.60 5.34 4.53
C SER A 146 16.26 5.52 3.82
N LEU A 147 16.15 5.09 2.56
CA LEU A 147 14.89 5.17 1.81
C LEU A 147 13.80 4.33 2.49
N ARG A 148 14.12 3.08 2.84
CA ARG A 148 13.17 2.21 3.56
C ARG A 148 12.73 2.82 4.88
N ALA A 149 13.66 3.38 5.67
CA ALA A 149 13.33 3.99 6.94
C ALA A 149 12.34 5.15 6.78
N VAL A 150 12.61 6.07 5.83
CA VAL A 150 11.72 7.20 5.54
C VAL A 150 10.35 6.72 5.06
N LEU A 151 10.30 5.81 4.09
CA LEU A 151 9.03 5.30 3.56
C LEU A 151 8.20 4.58 4.62
N VAL A 152 8.85 3.81 5.51
CA VAL A 152 8.16 3.15 6.63
C VAL A 152 7.51 4.17 7.55
N GLU A 153 8.21 5.24 7.90
CA GLU A 153 7.63 6.29 8.74
C GLU A 153 6.48 7.00 8.01
N VAL A 154 6.65 7.36 6.74
CA VAL A 154 5.58 8.01 5.94
C VAL A 154 4.33 7.13 5.83
N ILE A 155 4.49 5.83 5.58
CA ILE A 155 3.36 4.89 5.41
C ILE A 155 2.69 4.56 6.75
N SER A 156 3.46 4.46 7.83
CA SER A 156 2.94 4.08 9.15
C SER A 156 2.33 5.24 9.94
N THR A 157 2.64 6.48 9.56
CA THR A 157 2.06 7.67 10.19
C THR A 157 0.68 7.91 9.61
N LYS A 158 -0.34 7.87 10.47
CA LYS A 158 -1.74 8.17 10.14
C LYS A 158 -1.95 9.63 9.79
#